data_AF-A0AAE3VZF0-F1
#
_entry.id   AF-A0AAE3VZF0-F1
#
_cell.length_a   1.000
_cell.length_b   1.000
_cell.length_c   1.000
_cell.angle_alpha   90.00
_cell.angle_beta   90.00
_cell.angle_gamma   90.00
#
_symmetry.space_group_name_H-M   'P 1'
#
loop_
_entity.id
_entity.type
_entity.pdbx_description
1 polymer ?
#
loop_
_entity_poly.entity_id
_entity_poly.type
_entity_poly.pdbx_seq_one_letter_code
_entity_poly.pdbx_strand_id
1 'polypeptide(L)'
;MAAPKKYPDELRARAVRLYRESDPKPTIRRLAEQLNVHHEALRNWIRQAEADAGERHDRPTTEMAEENRRLREEVAELRRVNEILRAASSYFASELGPTRRRS
;
A
#
# COMPACT_ATOMS: atom_id res chain seq x y z
N MET A 1 -13.33 5.34 1.56
CA MET A 1 -13.39 4.50 2.79
C MET A 1 -12.93 3.10 2.42
N ALA A 2 -12.01 2.51 3.19
CA ALA A 2 -11.58 1.13 2.95
C ALA A 2 -12.80 0.21 3.08
N ALA A 3 -13.01 -0.67 2.10
CA ALA A 3 -14.08 -1.65 2.17
C ALA A 3 -13.95 -2.49 3.45
N PRO A 4 -15.05 -2.80 4.14
CA PRO A 4 -15.00 -3.61 5.36
C PRO A 4 -14.32 -4.95 5.06
N LYS A 5 -13.32 -5.32 5.89
CA LYS A 5 -12.62 -6.60 5.74
C LYS A 5 -13.62 -7.73 5.99
N LYS A 6 -13.91 -8.51 4.94
CA LYS A 6 -14.82 -9.66 5.01
C LYS A 6 -14.33 -10.78 5.95
N TYR A 7 -13.01 -10.86 6.17
CA TYR A 7 -12.37 -11.89 6.99
C TYR A 7 -11.48 -11.23 8.05
N PRO A 8 -11.51 -11.70 9.32
CA PRO A 8 -10.60 -11.24 10.37
C PRO A 8 -9.13 -11.51 10.02
N ASP A 9 -8.23 -10.64 10.48
CA ASP A 9 -6.78 -10.80 10.23
C ASP A 9 -6.22 -12.06 10.92
N GLU A 10 -6.76 -12.44 12.08
CA GLU A 10 -6.42 -13.68 12.79
C GLU A 10 -6.74 -14.93 11.96
N LEU A 11 -7.91 -14.94 11.30
CA LEU A 11 -8.32 -16.05 10.43
C LEU A 11 -7.35 -16.16 9.24
N ARG A 12 -6.98 -15.03 8.64
CA ARG A 12 -5.99 -14.98 7.55
C ARG A 12 -4.63 -15.52 8.00
N ALA A 13 -4.11 -15.05 9.14
CA ALA A 13 -2.82 -15.47 9.65
C ALA A 13 -2.81 -16.98 9.96
N ARG A 14 -3.85 -17.48 10.63
CA ARG A 14 -4.00 -18.92 10.92
C ARG A 14 -4.11 -19.76 9.65
N ALA A 15 -4.86 -19.30 8.66
CA ALA A 15 -5.03 -20.02 7.38
C ALA A 15 -3.70 -20.16 6.62
N VAL A 16 -2.93 -19.07 6.55
CA VAL A 16 -1.60 -19.08 5.93
C VAL A 16 -0.65 -20.00 6.69
N ARG A 17 -0.62 -19.90 8.03
CA ARG A 17 0.21 -20.76 8.87
C ARG A 17 -0.11 -22.24 8.67
N LEU A 18 -1.39 -22.59 8.73
CA LEU A 18 -1.88 -23.95 8.51
C LEU A 18 -1.45 -24.49 7.14
N TYR A 19 -1.54 -23.69 6.08
CA TYR A 19 -1.07 -24.09 4.75
C TYR A 19 0.45 -24.34 4.71
N ARG A 20 1.24 -23.49 5.35
CA ARG A 20 2.72 -23.58 5.36
C ARG A 20 3.24 -24.75 6.19
N GLU A 21 2.59 -25.05 7.31
CA GLU A 21 2.97 -26.13 8.24
C GLU A 21 2.48 -27.52 7.81
N SER A 22 1.54 -27.61 6.86
CA SER A 22 0.99 -28.88 6.42
C SER A 22 1.93 -29.66 5.49
N ASP A 23 2.13 -30.95 5.78
CA ASP A 23 2.84 -31.90 4.92
C ASP A 23 2.04 -33.23 4.83
N PRO A 24 1.58 -33.66 3.63
CA PRO A 24 1.72 -32.99 2.34
C PRO A 24 0.90 -31.68 2.24
N LYS A 25 1.33 -30.74 1.40
CA LYS A 25 0.60 -29.47 1.20
C LYS A 25 -0.82 -29.71 0.70
N PRO A 26 -1.87 -29.17 1.38
CA PRO A 26 -3.24 -29.35 0.96
C PRO A 26 -3.53 -28.51 -0.30
N THR A 27 -4.49 -28.96 -1.11
CA THR A 27 -4.99 -28.14 -2.21
C THR A 27 -5.67 -26.90 -1.64
N ILE A 28 -5.34 -25.71 -2.16
CA ILE A 28 -5.88 -24.42 -1.67
C ILE A 28 -7.41 -24.44 -1.62
N ARG A 29 -8.06 -25.02 -2.63
CA ARG A 29 -9.52 -25.13 -2.69
C ARG A 29 -10.11 -25.92 -1.51
N ARG A 30 -9.54 -27.09 -1.21
CA ARG A 30 -9.97 -27.94 -0.09
C ARG A 30 -9.76 -27.25 1.25
N LEU A 31 -8.62 -26.60 1.44
CA LEU A 31 -8.33 -25.85 2.67
C LEU A 31 -9.29 -24.64 2.81
N ALA A 32 -9.60 -23.95 1.72
CA ALA A 32 -10.54 -22.84 1.72
C ALA A 32 -11.96 -23.28 2.09
N GLU A 33 -12.42 -24.43 1.59
CA GLU A 33 -13.70 -25.05 1.96
C GLU A 33 -13.74 -25.38 3.46
N GLN A 34 -12.67 -25.99 4.01
CA GLN A 34 -12.57 -26.31 5.44
C GLN A 34 -12.60 -25.07 6.35
N LEU A 35 -12.02 -23.97 5.90
CA LEU A 35 -11.96 -22.71 6.64
C LEU A 35 -13.16 -21.78 6.35
N ASN A 36 -14.08 -22.21 5.49
CA ASN A 36 -15.22 -21.41 5.01
C ASN A 36 -14.79 -20.03 4.45
N VAL A 37 -13.70 -20.00 3.68
CA VAL A 37 -13.18 -18.80 3.01
C VAL A 37 -13.22 -18.98 1.50
N HIS A 38 -13.30 -17.88 0.76
CA HIS A 38 -13.20 -17.95 -0.69
C HIS A 38 -11.80 -18.40 -1.13
N HIS A 39 -11.69 -19.38 -2.02
CA HIS A 39 -10.41 -19.97 -2.43
C HIS A 39 -9.41 -18.95 -3.01
N GLU A 40 -9.86 -18.00 -3.83
CA GLU A 40 -8.98 -16.93 -4.33
C GLU A 40 -8.51 -15.98 -3.21
N ALA A 41 -9.30 -15.79 -2.15
CA ALA A 41 -8.84 -14.99 -1.01
C ALA A 41 -7.68 -15.70 -0.29
N LEU A 42 -7.83 -17.01 -0.01
CA LEU A 42 -6.78 -17.82 0.59
C LEU A 42 -5.52 -17.86 -0.28
N ARG A 43 -5.67 -18.04 -1.60
CA ARG A 43 -4.56 -17.99 -2.56
C ARG A 43 -3.80 -16.68 -2.49
N ASN A 44 -4.52 -15.55 -2.44
CA ASN A 44 -3.91 -14.24 -2.34
C ASN A 44 -3.15 -14.05 -1.02
N TRP A 45 -3.68 -14.55 0.10
CA TRP A 45 -3.00 -14.49 1.38
C TRP A 45 -1.72 -15.31 1.41
N ILE A 46 -1.75 -16.53 0.87
CA ILE A 46 -0.57 -17.39 0.75
C ILE A 46 0.49 -16.71 -0.10
N ARG A 47 0.12 -16.22 -1.29
CA ARG A 47 1.06 -15.52 -2.19
C ARG A 47 1.64 -14.25 -1.58
N GLN A 48 0.85 -13.51 -0.80
CA GLN A 48 1.38 -12.34 -0.09
C GLN A 48 2.37 -12.77 0.98
N ALA A 49 2.09 -13.84 1.73
CA ALA A 49 3.01 -14.36 2.73
C ALA A 49 4.29 -14.96 2.12
N GLU A 50 4.22 -15.55 0.93
CA GLU A 50 5.40 -15.96 0.15
C GLU A 50 6.24 -14.75 -0.26
N ALA A 51 5.60 -13.66 -0.72
CA ALA A 51 6.30 -12.43 -1.09
C ALA A 51 6.95 -11.76 0.14
N ASP A 52 6.21 -11.67 1.24
CA ASP A 52 6.70 -11.12 2.51
C ASP A 52 7.84 -11.96 3.10
N ALA A 53 7.89 -13.26 2.81
CA ALA A 53 9.00 -14.15 3.18
C ALA A 53 10.18 -14.13 2.19
N GLY A 54 10.09 -13.36 1.09
CA GLY A 54 11.11 -13.31 0.05
C GLY A 54 11.15 -14.54 -0.89
N GLU A 55 10.15 -15.41 -0.82
CA GLU A 55 10.04 -16.63 -1.65
C GLU A 55 9.42 -16.34 -3.02
N ARG A 56 8.88 -15.14 -3.20
CA ARG A 56 8.14 -14.72 -4.39
C ARG A 56 8.43 -13.25 -4.71
N HIS A 57 8.65 -12.93 -5.99
CA HIS A 57 9.05 -11.59 -6.44
C HIS A 57 8.12 -10.97 -7.49
N ASP A 58 7.02 -11.63 -7.87
CA ASP A 58 6.05 -11.11 -8.83
C ASP A 58 5.09 -10.06 -8.23
N ARG A 59 5.25 -9.73 -6.95
CA ARG A 59 4.47 -8.72 -6.24
C ARG A 59 5.28 -8.07 -5.10
N PRO A 60 4.94 -6.84 -4.70
CA PRO A 60 5.59 -6.19 -3.57
C PRO A 60 5.23 -6.87 -2.24
N THR A 61 6.12 -6.73 -1.27
CA THR A 61 5.81 -7.09 0.13
C THR A 61 4.77 -6.14 0.71
N THR A 62 4.14 -6.55 1.80
CA THR A 62 3.18 -5.74 2.54
C THR A 62 3.82 -4.43 3.01
N GLU A 63 5.06 -4.49 3.52
CA GLU A 63 5.85 -3.32 3.93
C GLU A 63 6.12 -2.37 2.76
N MET A 64 6.59 -2.88 1.63
CA MET A 64 6.83 -2.07 0.43
C MET A 64 5.56 -1.36 -0.05
N ALA A 65 4.41 -2.05 0.00
CA ALA A 65 3.14 -1.47 -0.39
C ALA A 65 2.67 -0.36 0.56
N GLU A 66 2.89 -0.51 1.86
CA GLU A 66 2.58 0.51 2.87
C GLU A 66 3.48 1.74 2.73
N GLU A 67 4.78 1.55 2.56
CA GLU A 67 5.72 2.65 2.35
C GLU A 67 5.41 3.40 1.05
N ASN A 68 5.08 2.67 -0.02
CA ASN A 68 4.69 3.33 -1.28
C ASN A 68 3.43 4.19 -1.12
N ARG A 69 2.47 3.76 -0.30
CA ARG A 69 1.26 4.55 0.00
C ARG A 69 1.64 5.82 0.79
N ARG A 70 2.43 5.68 1.85
CA ARG A 70 2.91 6.80 2.67
C ARG A 70 3.66 7.83 1.83
N LEU A 71 4.61 7.38 1.01
CA LEU A 71 5.39 8.26 0.14
C LEU A 71 4.51 8.99 -0.88
N ARG A 72 3.47 8.35 -1.41
CA ARG A 72 2.52 9.02 -2.31
C ARG A 72 1.73 10.12 -1.61
N GLU A 73 1.31 9.91 -0.37
CA GLU A 73 0.62 10.90 0.44
C GLU A 73 1.54 12.08 0.75
N GLU A 74 2.79 11.82 1.15
CA GLU A 74 3.79 12.85 1.42
C GLU A 74 4.14 13.66 0.17
N VAL A 75 4.35 13.00 -0.98
CA VAL A 75 4.61 13.68 -2.25
C VAL A 75 3.43 14.54 -2.68
N ALA A 76 2.19 14.08 -2.45
CA ALA A 76 1.00 14.87 -2.75
C ALA A 76 0.93 16.14 -1.89
N GLU A 77 1.22 16.03 -0.59
CA GLU A 77 1.23 17.17 0.32
C GLU A 77 2.36 18.15 -0.01
N LEU A 78 3.58 17.65 -0.27
CA LEU A 78 4.71 18.49 -0.67
C LEU A 78 4.43 19.27 -1.94
N ARG A 79 3.77 18.64 -2.93
CA ARG A 79 3.34 19.32 -4.17
C ARG A 79 2.32 20.41 -3.89
N ARG A 80 1.32 20.13 -3.06
CA ARG A 80 0.32 21.13 -2.63
C ARG A 80 0.98 22.33 -1.94
N VAL A 81 1.89 22.09 -1.00
CA VAL A 81 2.62 23.16 -0.30
C VAL A 81 3.46 23.97 -1.30
N ASN A 82 4.16 23.29 -2.22
CA ASN A 82 4.97 23.97 -3.23
C ASN A 82 4.12 24.89 -4.13
N GLU A 83 2.93 24.45 -4.53
CA GLU A 83 1.99 25.26 -5.31
C GLU A 83 1.56 26.53 -4.56
N ILE A 84 1.23 26.41 -3.27
CA ILE A 84 0.88 27.58 -2.43
C ILE A 84 2.05 28.56 -2.35
N LEU A 85 3.26 28.07 -2.09
CA LEU A 85 4.45 28.91 -1.99
C LEU A 85 4.78 29.60 -3.31
N ARG A 86 4.63 28.91 -4.45
CA ARG A 86 4.78 29.52 -5.78
C ARG A 86 3.75 30.61 -6.02
N ALA A 87 2.49 30.37 -5.68
CA ALA A 87 1.42 31.36 -5.82
C ALA A 87 1.69 32.61 -4.97
N ALA A 88 2.08 32.43 -3.70
CA ALA A 88 2.47 33.53 -2.83
C ALA A 88 3.69 34.30 -3.38
N SER A 89 4.71 33.59 -3.85
CA SER A 89 5.91 34.21 -4.43
C SER A 89 5.58 35.04 -5.68
N SER A 90 4.72 34.52 -6.55
CA SER A 90 4.24 35.25 -7.73
C SER A 90 3.45 36.50 -7.33
N TYR A 91 2.59 36.40 -6.33
CA TYR A 91 1.82 37.53 -5.80
C TYR A 91 2.76 38.63 -5.28
N PHE A 92 3.72 38.29 -4.42
CA PHE A 92 4.67 39.27 -3.88
C PHE A 92 5.56 39.88 -4.97
N ALA A 93 6.00 39.10 -5.96
CA ALA A 93 6.77 39.62 -7.08
C ALA A 93 5.98 40.64 -7.92
N SER A 94 4.66 40.43 -8.06
CA SER A 94 3.79 41.40 -8.76
C SER A 94 3.52 42.68 -7.94
N GLU A 95 3.41 42.58 -6.61
CA GLU A 95 3.19 43.72 -5.71
C GLU A 95 4.44 44.61 -5.55
N LEU A 96 5.65 44.03 -5.55
CA LEU A 96 6.88 44.80 -5.36
C LEU A 96 7.26 45.67 -6.58
N GLY A 97 6.66 45.43 -7.75
CA GLY A 97 6.96 46.13 -9.00
C GLY A 97 8.41 45.96 -9.48
N PRO A 98 8.73 46.26 -10.75
CA PRO A 98 10.12 46.27 -11.19
C PRO A 98 10.88 47.35 -10.41
N THR A 99 11.99 46.96 -9.78
CA THR A 99 12.94 47.91 -9.17
C THR A 99 13.47 48.82 -10.28
N ARG A 100 12.86 50.00 -10.46
CA ARG A 100 13.44 51.06 -11.30
C ARG A 100 14.78 51.44 -10.67
N ARG A 101 15.88 50.96 -11.24
CA ARG A 101 17.19 51.55 -11.00
C ARG A 101 17.11 53.01 -11.42
N ARG A 102 17.11 53.92 -10.45
CA ARG A 102 17.31 55.35 -10.72
C ARG A 102 18.74 55.51 -11.23
N SER A 103 18.85 55.97 -12.48
CA SER A 103 20.08 56.49 -13.09
C SER A 103 20.46 57.83 -12.46
#